data_AF-A0A8T1C3C6-F1
#
_entry.id   AF-A0A8T1C3C6-F1
#
_cell.length_a   1.000
_cell.length_b   1.000
_cell.length_c   1.000
_cell.angle_alpha   90.00
_cell.angle_beta   90.00
_cell.angle_gamma   90.00
#
_symmetry.space_group_name_H-M   'P 1'
#
loop_
_entity.id
_entity.type
_entity.pdbx_description
1 polymer ?
#
loop_
_entity_poly.entity_id
_entity_poly.type
_entity_poly.pdbx_seq_one_letter_code
_entity_poly.pdbx_strand_id
1 'polypeptide(L)'
;MRDDLLWWWPILQTHQLNGVSLENCNALPPPDVVVEMNASDFGLCALNKFAQEALTYTFTPTERELISEFNAGAASGCDINFRELHSCAFAVHAWGARWSMDTPINGRPRYVHFRIDNTSAVA
;
A
#
# COMPACT_ATOMS: atom_id res chain seq x y z
N MET A 1 12.27 -36.92 8.08
CA MET A 1 10.90 -36.84 7.55
C MET A 1 9.82 -37.02 8.62
N ARG A 2 9.77 -38.11 9.41
CA ARG A 2 8.74 -38.28 10.46
C ARG A 2 8.91 -37.31 11.63
N ASP A 3 10.15 -37.05 12.03
CA ASP A 3 10.46 -36.08 13.10
C ASP A 3 10.25 -34.63 12.65
N ASP A 4 10.38 -34.36 11.34
CA ASP A 4 10.07 -33.04 10.76
C ASP A 4 8.58 -32.69 10.87
N LEU A 5 7.70 -33.71 10.89
CA LEU A 5 6.26 -33.53 11.09
C LEU A 5 5.91 -33.13 12.53
N LEU A 6 6.79 -33.38 13.51
CA LEU A 6 6.55 -32.96 14.89
C LEU A 6 6.63 -31.43 15.04
N TRP A 7 7.41 -30.76 14.19
CA TRP A 7 7.50 -29.29 14.16
C TRP A 7 6.21 -28.62 13.68
N TRP A 8 5.41 -29.33 12.89
CA TRP A 8 4.11 -28.82 12.43
C TRP A 8 3.08 -28.71 13.55
N TRP A 9 3.19 -29.52 14.60
CA TRP A 9 2.23 -29.48 15.70
C TRP A 9 2.20 -28.13 16.41
N PRO A 10 3.33 -27.55 16.88
CA PRO A 10 3.34 -26.20 17.42
C PRO A 10 2.87 -25.14 16.43
N ILE A 11 3.27 -25.24 15.15
CA ILE A 11 2.88 -24.29 14.09
C ILE A 11 1.35 -24.26 13.90
N LEU A 12 0.72 -25.44 13.85
CA LEU A 12 -0.73 -25.56 13.71
C LEU A 12 -1.50 -25.12 14.96
N GLN A 13 -0.91 -25.26 16.16
CA GLN A 13 -1.53 -24.81 17.42
C GLN A 13 -1.46 -23.30 17.60
N THR A 14 -0.34 -22.66 17.23
CA THR A 14 -0.17 -21.21 17.34
C THR A 14 -0.77 -20.45 16.17
N HIS A 15 -1.12 -21.16 15.09
CA HIS A 15 -1.49 -20.59 13.80
C HIS A 15 -0.43 -19.64 13.23
N GLN A 16 0.84 -19.82 13.61
CA GLN A 16 1.95 -18.97 13.18
C GLN A 16 3.18 -19.79 12.76
N LEU A 17 3.80 -19.36 11.67
CA LEU A 17 5.09 -19.83 11.19
C LEU A 17 6.09 -18.66 11.25
N ASN A 18 7.01 -18.68 12.22
CA ASN A 18 7.98 -17.58 12.45
C ASN A 18 7.32 -16.19 12.60
N GLY A 19 6.16 -16.14 13.26
CA GLY A 19 5.38 -14.89 13.44
C GLY A 19 4.49 -14.50 12.25
N VAL A 20 4.52 -15.27 11.16
CA VAL A 20 3.59 -15.09 10.02
C VAL A 20 2.35 -15.95 10.25
N SER A 21 1.17 -15.34 10.20
CA SER A 21 -0.10 -16.08 10.30
C SER A 21 -0.23 -17.11 9.17
N LEU A 22 -0.62 -18.33 9.52
CA LEU A 22 -0.89 -19.39 8.56
C LEU A 22 -2.03 -19.05 7.58
N GLU A 23 -2.89 -18.07 7.90
CA GLU A 23 -3.90 -17.55 6.96
C GLU A 23 -3.28 -17.09 5.64
N ASN A 24 -2.02 -16.63 5.65
CA ASN A 24 -1.32 -16.16 4.47
C ASN A 24 -0.73 -17.29 3.60
N CYS A 25 -0.72 -18.55 4.06
CA CYS A 25 -0.02 -19.66 3.39
C CYS A 25 -0.79 -20.30 2.21
N ASN A 26 -2.05 -19.91 1.97
CA ASN A 26 -2.86 -20.44 0.86
C ASN A 26 -3.33 -19.32 -0.09
N ALA A 27 -3.99 -18.31 0.46
CA ALA A 27 -4.44 -17.13 -0.26
C ALA A 27 -4.32 -15.93 0.65
N LEU A 28 -4.05 -14.75 0.09
CA LEU A 28 -4.12 -13.52 0.88
C LEU A 28 -5.55 -13.34 1.39
N PRO A 29 -5.76 -13.06 2.68
CA PRO A 29 -7.07 -12.71 3.18
C PRO A 29 -7.58 -11.44 2.47
N PRO A 30 -8.90 -11.17 2.47
CA PRO A 30 -9.41 -9.88 2.02
C PRO A 30 -8.71 -8.72 2.73
N PRO A 31 -8.45 -7.61 2.05
CA PRO A 31 -7.80 -6.45 2.66
C PRO A 31 -8.68 -5.83 3.74
N ASP A 32 -8.06 -5.45 4.86
CA ASP A 32 -8.73 -4.77 5.96
C ASP A 32 -8.96 -3.28 5.65
N VAL A 33 -8.13 -2.73 4.76
CA VAL A 33 -8.24 -1.37 4.24
C VAL A 33 -7.97 -1.42 2.74
N VAL A 34 -8.83 -0.78 1.97
CA VAL A 34 -8.59 -0.50 0.55
C VAL A 34 -8.43 1.00 0.39
N VAL A 35 -7.29 1.40 -0.18
CA VAL A 35 -6.99 2.78 -0.53
C VAL A 35 -6.94 2.90 -2.05
N GLU A 36 -7.79 3.75 -2.62
CA GLU A 36 -7.74 4.07 -4.04
C GLU A 36 -6.90 5.31 -4.25
N MET A 37 -5.91 5.22 -5.12
CA MET A 37 -4.92 6.27 -5.33
C MET A 37 -5.02 6.78 -6.76
N ASN A 38 -4.73 8.06 -6.93
CA ASN A 38 -4.60 8.67 -8.23
C ASN A 38 -3.64 9.86 -8.15
N ALA A 39 -3.09 10.26 -9.29
CA ALA A 39 -2.31 11.45 -9.46
C ALA A 39 -2.68 12.17 -10.76
N SER A 40 -2.43 13.47 -10.79
CA SER A 40 -2.59 14.31 -11.98
C SER A 40 -1.42 15.27 -12.08
N ASP A 41 -1.38 16.12 -13.11
CA ASP A 41 -0.41 17.21 -13.21
C ASP A 41 -0.60 18.30 -12.14
N PHE A 42 -1.69 18.25 -11.38
CA PHE A 42 -2.04 19.25 -10.36
C PHE A 42 -1.86 18.74 -8.94
N GLY A 43 -1.87 17.43 -8.72
CA GLY A 43 -1.81 16.89 -7.37
C GLY A 43 -2.02 15.41 -7.24
N LEU A 44 -2.01 14.96 -5.98
CA LEU A 44 -2.21 13.58 -5.55
C LEU A 44 -3.57 13.43 -4.85
N CYS A 45 -4.13 12.23 -4.94
CA CYS A 45 -5.31 11.83 -4.19
C CYS A 45 -5.16 10.40 -3.68
N ALA A 46 -5.54 10.17 -2.43
CA ALA A 46 -5.74 8.85 -1.86
C ALA A 46 -7.09 8.80 -1.10
N LEU A 47 -7.89 7.78 -1.35
CA LEU A 47 -9.22 7.60 -0.80
C LEU A 47 -9.30 6.32 0.00
N ASN A 48 -9.53 6.43 1.31
CA ASN A 48 -9.89 5.31 2.16
C ASN A 48 -11.41 5.19 2.23
N LYS A 49 -11.97 4.31 1.39
CA LYS A 49 -13.44 4.13 1.27
C LYS A 49 -14.10 3.67 2.57
N PHE A 50 -13.43 2.84 3.35
CA PHE A 50 -14.00 2.31 4.60
C PHE A 50 -14.07 3.40 5.68
N ALA A 51 -13.03 4.21 5.79
CA ALA A 51 -12.99 5.30 6.76
C ALA A 51 -13.73 6.57 6.31
N GLN A 52 -14.18 6.63 5.05
CA GLN A 52 -14.77 7.84 4.43
C GLN A 52 -13.82 9.04 4.48
N GLU A 53 -12.53 8.77 4.26
CA GLU A 53 -11.47 9.79 4.32
C GLU A 53 -10.80 9.94 2.96
N ALA A 54 -10.52 11.20 2.61
CA ALA A 54 -9.74 11.55 1.43
C ALA A 54 -8.53 12.37 1.85
N LEU A 55 -7.40 12.06 1.23
CA LEU A 55 -6.15 12.78 1.36
C LEU A 55 -5.86 13.40 0.00
N THR A 56 -5.73 14.71 -0.04
CA THR A 56 -5.38 15.44 -1.26
C THR A 56 -4.12 16.27 -1.03
N TYR A 57 -3.31 16.37 -2.08
CA TYR A 57 -2.14 17.23 -2.07
C TYR A 57 -2.07 17.98 -3.39
N THR A 58 -2.13 19.31 -3.32
CA THR A 58 -1.94 20.17 -4.49
C THR A 58 -0.44 20.44 -4.65
N PHE A 59 0.10 20.14 -5.81
CA PHE A 59 1.50 20.39 -6.11
C PHE A 59 1.83 21.88 -6.03
N THR A 60 3.04 22.17 -5.58
CA THR A 60 3.64 23.50 -5.61
C THR A 60 3.93 23.95 -7.04
N PRO A 61 4.13 25.26 -7.29
CA PRO A 61 4.56 25.75 -8.61
C PRO A 61 5.81 25.03 -9.13
N THR A 62 6.80 24.79 -8.27
CA THR A 62 8.05 24.11 -8.62
C THR A 62 7.82 22.66 -9.04
N GLU A 63 6.97 21.91 -8.33
CA GLU A 63 6.64 20.53 -8.71
C GLU A 63 5.87 20.49 -10.04
N ARG A 64 4.96 21.43 -10.27
CA ARG A 64 4.26 21.54 -11.56
C ARG A 64 5.19 21.89 -12.73
N GLU A 65 6.23 22.69 -12.48
CA GLU A 65 7.26 22.99 -13.47
C GLU A 65 8.04 21.71 -13.86
N LEU A 66 8.47 20.91 -12.88
CA LEU A 66 9.15 19.62 -13.13
C LEU A 66 8.28 18.62 -13.91
N ILE A 67 6.97 18.59 -13.61
CA ILE A 67 6.00 17.78 -14.36
C ILE A 67 5.84 18.31 -15.79
N SER A 68 5.75 19.63 -15.96
CA SER A 68 5.66 20.25 -17.29
C SER A 68 6.90 19.97 -18.13
N GLU A 69 8.10 20.04 -17.54
CA GLU A 69 9.35 19.70 -18.21
C GLU A 69 9.38 18.22 -18.61
N PHE A 70 8.94 17.32 -17.73
CA PHE A 70 8.81 15.89 -18.04
C PHE A 70 7.91 15.68 -19.27
N ASN A 71 6.72 16.26 -19.23
CA ASN A 71 5.73 16.17 -20.30
C ASN A 71 6.24 16.76 -21.63
N ALA A 72 7.19 17.71 -21.56
CA ALA A 72 7.89 18.26 -22.72
C ALA A 72 9.07 17.40 -23.23
N GLY A 73 9.34 16.25 -22.60
CA GLY A 73 10.37 15.29 -22.99
C GLY A 73 11.71 15.46 -22.27
N ALA A 74 11.75 16.25 -21.19
CA ALA A 74 12.93 16.30 -20.33
C ALA A 74 13.13 14.96 -19.60
N ALA A 75 14.39 14.62 -19.31
CA ALA A 75 14.74 13.43 -18.53
C ALA A 75 14.54 13.65 -17.01
N SER A 76 13.38 14.19 -16.61
CA SER A 76 12.98 14.24 -15.20
C SER A 76 12.27 12.94 -14.80
N GLY A 77 12.32 12.57 -13.52
CA GLY A 77 11.69 11.34 -13.01
C GLY A 77 10.24 11.52 -12.58
N CYS A 78 9.60 12.63 -12.93
CA CYS A 78 8.25 13.01 -12.46
C CYS A 78 7.13 12.45 -13.34
N ASP A 79 7.29 11.21 -13.79
CA ASP A 79 6.26 10.54 -14.58
C ASP A 79 4.99 10.25 -13.76
N ILE A 80 3.95 9.77 -14.43
CA ILE A 80 2.67 9.49 -13.78
C ILE A 80 2.77 8.31 -12.79
N ASN A 81 3.59 7.29 -13.07
CA ASN A 81 3.76 6.11 -12.20
C ASN A 81 4.43 6.51 -10.89
N PHE A 82 5.47 7.34 -10.96
CA PHE A 82 6.15 7.92 -9.82
C PHE A 82 5.16 8.70 -8.95
N ARG A 83 4.30 9.52 -9.56
CA ARG A 83 3.32 10.33 -8.82
C ARG A 83 2.22 9.49 -8.17
N GLU A 84 1.74 8.43 -8.81
CA GLU A 84 0.80 7.51 -8.16
C GLU A 84 1.42 6.76 -6.98
N LEU A 85 2.68 6.32 -7.09
CA LEU A 85 3.44 5.77 -5.98
C LEU A 85 3.69 6.82 -4.87
N HIS A 86 3.86 8.08 -5.25
CA HIS A 86 3.96 9.17 -4.28
C HIS A 86 2.65 9.34 -3.49
N SER A 87 1.49 9.17 -4.14
CA SER A 87 0.19 9.13 -3.43
C SER A 87 0.12 8.02 -2.37
N CYS A 88 0.68 6.84 -2.69
CA CYS A 88 0.82 5.74 -1.72
C CYS A 88 1.65 6.16 -0.50
N ALA A 89 2.85 6.68 -0.74
CA ALA A 89 3.75 7.12 0.33
C ALA A 89 3.09 8.20 1.20
N PHE A 90 2.34 9.11 0.58
CA PHE A 90 1.63 10.17 1.29
C PHE A 90 0.51 9.61 2.19
N ALA A 91 -0.27 8.63 1.70
CA ALA A 91 -1.28 7.94 2.48
C ALA A 91 -0.69 7.12 3.64
N VAL A 92 0.42 6.42 3.41
CA VAL A 92 1.14 5.69 4.47
C VAL A 92 1.66 6.67 5.53
N HIS A 93 2.20 7.81 5.12
CA HIS A 93 2.66 8.83 6.07
C HIS A 93 1.51 9.38 6.93
N ALA A 94 0.37 9.67 6.32
CA ALA A 94 -0.79 10.25 7.01
C ALA A 94 -1.53 9.25 7.91
N TRP A 95 -1.68 7.99 7.47
CA TRP A 95 -2.56 7.02 8.12
C TRP A 95 -1.84 5.80 8.72
N GLY A 96 -0.58 5.58 8.40
CA GLY A 96 0.18 4.39 8.79
C GLY A 96 0.30 4.18 10.30
N ALA A 97 0.50 5.27 11.05
CA ALA A 97 0.55 5.20 12.51
C ALA A 97 -0.79 4.75 13.13
N ARG A 98 -1.92 5.12 12.52
CA ARG A 98 -3.23 4.65 12.98
C ARG A 98 -3.42 3.17 12.66
N TRP A 99 -3.05 2.73 11.45
CA TRP A 99 -3.14 1.32 11.07
C TRP A 99 -2.24 0.41 11.91
N SER A 100 -1.11 0.91 12.42
CA SER A 100 -0.22 0.13 13.30
C SER A 100 -0.69 0.06 14.75
N MET A 101 -1.48 1.04 15.21
CA MET A 101 -2.07 1.05 16.56
C MET A 101 -3.34 0.20 16.67
N ASP A 102 -4.02 -0.08 15.55
CA ASP A 102 -5.20 -0.93 15.53
C ASP A 102 -4.85 -2.37 15.99
N THR A 103 -5.76 -2.98 16.77
CA THR A 103 -5.59 -4.34 17.26
C THR A 103 -5.37 -5.32 16.09
N PRO A 104 -4.34 -6.20 16.16
CA PRO A 104 -4.14 -7.24 15.16
C PRO A 104 -5.39 -8.12 14.98
N ILE A 105 -5.83 -8.30 13.75
CA ILE A 105 -6.94 -9.19 13.41
C ILE A 105 -6.37 -10.61 13.34
N ASN A 106 -6.86 -11.56 14.12
CA ASN A 106 -6.36 -12.94 14.16
C ASN A 106 -4.82 -13.06 14.34
N GLY A 107 -4.22 -12.11 15.07
CA GLY A 107 -2.77 -12.09 15.29
C GLY A 107 -1.92 -11.74 14.06
N ARG A 108 -2.53 -11.30 12.94
CA ARG A 108 -1.82 -10.75 11.78
C ARG A 108 -1.85 -9.22 11.77
N PRO A 109 -0.83 -8.55 11.18
CA PRO A 109 -0.89 -7.13 10.89
C PRO A 109 -2.08 -6.77 9.99
N ARG A 110 -2.50 -5.51 10.04
CA ARG A 110 -3.45 -4.91 9.09
C ARG A 110 -2.92 -5.07 7.67
N TYR A 111 -3.72 -5.71 6.82
CA TYR A 111 -3.47 -5.77 5.38
C TYR A 111 -4.11 -4.55 4.71
N VAL A 112 -3.28 -3.61 4.30
CA VAL A 112 -3.68 -2.43 3.53
C VAL A 112 -3.39 -2.68 2.06
N HIS A 113 -4.41 -2.56 1.22
CA HIS A 113 -4.30 -2.75 -0.23
C HIS A 113 -4.49 -1.42 -0.94
N PHE A 114 -3.40 -0.94 -1.53
CA PHE A 114 -3.36 0.25 -2.37
C PHE A 114 -3.67 -0.10 -3.81
N ARG A 115 -4.61 0.62 -4.43
CA ARG A 115 -5.03 0.43 -5.82
C ARG A 115 -4.66 1.64 -6.65
N ILE A 116 -4.07 1.36 -7.80
CA ILE A 116 -3.77 2.31 -8.88
C ILE A 116 -4.50 1.88 -10.14
N ASP A 117 -4.86 2.83 -11.00
CA ASP A 117 -5.48 2.59 -12.30
C ASP A 117 -4.46 2.55 -13.45
N ASN A 118 -3.19 2.89 -13.19
CA ASN A 118 -2.15 2.88 -14.20
C ASN A 118 -1.37 1.56 -14.27
N THR A 119 -1.67 0.82 -15.33
CA THR A 119 -1.07 -0.50 -15.59
C THR A 119 0.42 -0.45 -15.93
N SER A 120 0.94 0.70 -16.37
CA SER A 120 2.36 0.83 -16.72
C SER A 120 3.29 0.86 -15.50
N ALA A 121 2.76 1.10 -14.30
CA ALA A 121 3.53 1.13 -13.06
C ALA A 121 3.99 -0.26 -12.57
N VAL A 122 3.41 -1.34 -13.12
CA VAL A 122 3.60 -2.73 -12.66
C VAL A 122 4.00 -3.68 -13.80
N ALA A 123 4.35 -3.14 -14.97
CA ALA A 123 4.70 -3.89 -16.18
C ALA A 123 6.16 -4.37 -16.21
#